data_AF-A0A6L3N3M0-F1
#
_entry.id   AF-A0A6L3N3M0-F1
#
_cell.length_a   1.000
_cell.length_b   1.000
_cell.length_c   1.000
_cell.angle_alpha   90.00
_cell.angle_beta   90.00
_cell.angle_gamma   90.00
#
_symmetry.space_group_name_H-M   'P 1'
#
loop_
_entity.id
_entity.type
_entity.pdbx_description
1 polymer ?
#
loop_
_entity_poly.entity_id
_entity_poly.type
_entity_poly.pdbx_seq_one_letter_code
_entity_poly.pdbx_strand_id
1 'polypeptide(L)' 'MNLQDIKKQVEEAAEKAQEAFWAEVARNFPDIKTGDMPIQAIFQFNKDCEEAVAVWVKSNHPSYPKE' A
#
# COMPACT_ATOMS: atom_id res chain seq x y z
N MET A 1 16.28 -2.67 -14.45
CA MET A 1 15.89 -2.67 -13.03
C MET A 1 15.68 -4.12 -12.64
N ASN A 2 16.30 -4.59 -11.56
CA ASN A 2 16.11 -5.98 -11.15
C ASN A 2 14.77 -6.12 -10.39
N LEU A 3 14.26 -7.34 -10.25
CA LEU A 3 12.97 -7.59 -9.59
C LEU A 3 12.96 -7.22 -8.09
N GLN A 4 14.12 -7.24 -7.44
CA GLN A 4 14.25 -6.87 -6.03
C GLN A 4 14.08 -5.35 -5.84
N ASP A 5 14.63 -4.55 -6.75
CA ASP A 5 14.50 -3.09 -6.74
C ASP A 5 13.03 -2.69 -6.88
N ILE A 6 12.29 -3.35 -7.78
CA ILE A 6 10.87 -3.09 -8.00
C ILE A 6 10.04 -3.49 -6.77
N LYS A 7 10.32 -4.65 -6.17
CA LYS A 7 9.61 -5.09 -4.95
C LYS A 7 9.74 -4.06 -3.84
N LYS A 8 10.97 -3.56 -3.62
CA LYS A 8 11.22 -2.50 -2.63
C LYS A 8 10.48 -1.21 -2.96
N GLN A 9 10.46 -0.79 -4.23
CA GLN A 9 9.71 0.39 -4.65
C GLN A 9 8.20 0.24 -4.43
N VAL A 10 7.65 -0.95 -4.67
CA VAL A 10 6.24 -1.26 -4.39
C VAL A 10 5.94 -1.13 -2.91
N GLU A 11 6.78 -1.73 -2.05
CA GLU A 11 6.64 -1.65 -0.59
C GLU A 11 6.68 -0.19 -0.11
N GLU A 12 7.69 0.58 -0.52
CA GLU A 12 7.85 2.00 -0.15
C GLU A 12 6.69 2.88 -0.66
N ALA A 13 6.18 2.60 -1.86
CA ALA A 13 5.03 3.34 -2.41
C ALA A 13 3.74 2.99 -1.68
N ALA A 14 3.52 1.71 -1.37
CA ALA A 14 2.37 1.25 -0.61
C ALA A 14 2.36 1.85 0.81
N GLU A 15 3.50 1.89 1.50
CA GLU A 15 3.61 2.49 2.84
C GLU A 15 3.19 3.96 2.84
N LYS A 16 3.74 4.78 1.94
CA LYS A 16 3.38 6.20 1.81
C LYS A 16 1.91 6.41 1.44
N ALA A 17 1.35 5.54 0.59
CA ALA A 17 -0.06 5.60 0.22
C ALA A 17 -0.96 5.28 1.42
N GLN A 18 -0.57 4.33 2.27
CA GLN A 18 -1.28 3.99 3.49
C GLN A 18 -1.25 5.15 4.50
N GLU A 19 -0.11 5.84 4.66
CA GLU A 19 -0.04 7.05 5.49
C GLU A 19 -1.03 8.13 5.01
N ALA A 20 -1.08 8.38 3.70
CA ALA A 20 -2.02 9.34 3.12
C ALA A 20 -3.49 8.92 3.31
N PHE A 21 -3.78 7.62 3.15
CA PHE A 21 -5.10 7.05 3.41
C PHE A 21 -5.53 7.31 4.86
N TRP A 22 -4.69 6.98 5.84
CA TRP A 22 -5.01 7.16 7.25
C TRP A 22 -5.09 8.63 7.65
N ALA A 23 -4.30 9.51 7.04
CA ALA A 23 -4.41 10.95 7.23
C ALA A 23 -5.78 11.48 6.77
N GLU A 24 -6.29 10.99 5.64
CA GLU A 24 -7.63 11.35 5.15
C GLU A 24 -8.73 10.79 6.05
N VAL A 25 -8.64 9.52 6.46
CA VAL A 25 -9.58 8.90 7.40
C VAL A 25 -9.63 9.71 8.71
N ALA A 26 -8.48 10.03 9.30
CA ALA A 26 -8.41 10.81 10.55
C ALA A 26 -9.03 12.22 10.40
N ARG A 27 -8.89 12.85 9.23
CA ARG A 27 -9.53 14.15 8.94
C ARG A 27 -11.05 14.04 8.94
N ASN A 28 -11.60 12.94 8.44
CA ASN A 28 -13.04 12.74 8.33
C ASN A 28 -13.68 12.21 9.64
N PHE A 29 -12.90 11.69 10.58
CA PHE A 29 -13.38 11.20 11.88
C PHE A 29 -12.63 11.87 13.05
N PRO A 30 -12.76 13.21 13.22
CA PRO A 30 -11.96 13.96 14.18
C PRO A 30 -12.23 13.59 15.64
N ASP A 31 -13.38 13.02 15.97
CA ASP A 31 -13.72 12.63 17.35
C ASP A 31 -12.98 11.35 17.79
N ILE A 32 -12.45 10.57 16.85
CA ILE A 32 -11.65 9.39 17.11
C ILE A 32 -10.19 9.83 17.29
N LYS A 33 -9.72 9.86 18.55
CA LYS A 33 -8.35 10.30 18.91
C LYS A 33 -7.37 9.16 19.14
N THR A 34 -7.90 7.98 19.44
CA THR A 34 -7.14 6.76 19.72
C THR A 34 -7.94 5.57 19.19
N GLY A 35 -7.24 4.49 18.94
CA GLY A 35 -7.83 3.26 18.42
C GLY A 35 -6.79 2.52 17.61
N ASP A 36 -6.89 1.20 17.65
CA ASP A 36 -6.06 0.32 16.84
C ASP A 36 -6.99 -0.67 16.13
N MET A 37 -6.50 -1.23 15.03
CA MET A 37 -7.18 -2.34 14.39
C MET A 37 -6.65 -3.66 14.95
N PRO A 38 -7.46 -4.74 14.93
CA PRO A 38 -6.94 -6.08 15.19
C PRO A 38 -5.70 -6.35 14.33
N ILE A 39 -4.66 -6.94 14.91
CA ILE A 39 -3.38 -7.18 14.23
C ILE A 39 -3.57 -7.89 12.88
N GLN A 40 -4.47 -8.87 12.80
CA GLN A 40 -4.76 -9.59 11.57
C GLN A 40 -5.34 -8.67 10.48
N ALA A 41 -6.13 -7.67 10.85
CA ALA A 41 -6.71 -6.71 9.92
C ALA A 41 -5.65 -5.74 9.38
N ILE A 42 -4.69 -5.31 10.21
CA ILE A 42 -3.55 -4.49 9.77
C ILE A 42 -2.71 -5.27 8.77
N PHE A 43 -2.36 -6.52 9.09
CA PHE A 43 -1.57 -7.36 8.18
C PHE A 43 -2.25 -7.55 6.82
N GLN A 44 -3.57 -7.80 6.82
CA GLN A 44 -4.31 -7.97 5.58
C GLN A 44 -4.37 -6.67 4.78
N PHE A 45 -4.65 -5.54 5.42
CA PHE A 45 -4.66 -4.23 4.78
C PHE A 45 -3.31 -3.89 4.12
N ASN A 46 -2.20 -4.06 4.84
CA ASN A 46 -0.87 -3.78 4.31
C ASN A 46 -0.57 -4.65 3.08
N LYS A 47 -0.90 -5.95 3.16
CA LYS A 47 -0.73 -6.89 2.04
C LYS A 47 -1.56 -6.48 0.82
N ASP A 48 -2.82 -6.11 1.02
CA ASP A 48 -3.72 -5.72 -0.07
C ASP A 48 -3.25 -4.42 -0.74
N CYS A 49 -2.70 -3.47 0.03
CA CYS A 49 -2.08 -2.26 -0.52
C CYS A 49 -0.84 -2.57 -1.37
N GLU A 50 0.07 -3.41 -0.87
CA GLU A 50 1.24 -3.84 -1.65
C GLU A 50 0.83 -4.57 -2.93
N GLU A 51 -0.17 -5.46 -2.85
CA GLU A 51 -0.68 -6.20 -4.00
C GLU A 51 -1.30 -5.27 -5.05
N ALA A 52 -2.12 -4.29 -4.63
CA ALA A 52 -2.71 -3.31 -5.53
C ALA A 52 -1.64 -2.51 -6.28
N VAL A 53 -0.61 -2.03 -5.58
CA VAL A 53 0.51 -1.31 -6.19
C VAL A 53 1.31 -2.24 -7.12
N ALA A 54 1.58 -3.47 -6.70
CA ALA A 54 2.27 -4.46 -7.52
C ALA A 54 1.52 -4.75 -8.83
N VAL A 55 0.20 -4.95 -8.76
CA VAL A 55 -0.66 -5.15 -9.93
C VAL A 55 -0.59 -3.93 -10.84
N TRP A 56 -0.75 -2.72 -10.29
CA TRP A 56 -0.66 -1.50 -11.08
C TRP A 56 0.69 -1.36 -11.79
N VAL A 57 1.80 -1.60 -11.08
CA VAL A 57 3.16 -1.56 -11.67
C VAL A 57 3.29 -2.63 -12.76
N LYS A 58 2.88 -3.88 -12.52
CA LYS A 58 2.94 -4.96 -13.51
C LYS A 58 2.15 -4.63 -14.78
N SER A 59 0.96 -4.04 -14.63
CA SER A 59 0.09 -3.71 -15.76
C SER A 59 0.61 -2.51 -16.59
N ASN A 60 1.36 -1.60 -15.98
CA ASN A 60 1.72 -0.32 -16.61
C ASN A 60 3.22 -0.15 -16.90
N HIS A 61 4.10 -0.92 -16.25
CA HIS A 61 5.53 -0.76 -16.39
C HIS A 61 6.04 -1.43 -17.69
N PRO A 62 6.72 -0.70 -18.60
CA PRO A 62 7.13 -1.22 -19.92
C PRO A 62 8.03 -2.46 -19.88
N SER A 63 8.78 -2.64 -18.79
CA SER A 63 9.72 -3.76 -18.62
C SER A 63 9.13 -4.98 -17.90
N TYR A 64 7.87 -4.93 -17.47
CA TYR A 64 7.20 -6.14 -16.96
C TYR A 64 6.68 -6.96 -18.14
N PRO A 65 6.94 -8.28 -18.17
CA PRO A 65 6.28 -9.16 -19.11
C PRO A 65 4.76 -9.02 -18.92
N LYS A 66 4.05 -8.66 -19.99
CA LYS A 66 2.60 -8.75 -20.02
C LYS A 66 2.24 -10.22 -20.21
N GLU A 67 1.33 -10.73 -19.39
CA GLU A 67 0.72 -12.05 -19.58
C GLU A 67 -0.06 -12.10 -20.91
#